data_AF-A0A142CSV3-F1
#
_entry.id   AF-A0A142CSV3-F1
#
_cell.length_a   1.000
_cell.length_b   1.000
_cell.length_c   1.000
_cell.angle_alpha   90.00
_cell.angle_beta   90.00
_cell.angle_gamma   90.00
#
_symmetry.space_group_name_H-M   'P 1'
#
loop_
_entity.id
_entity.type
_entity.pdbx_description
1 polymer ?
#
loop_
_entity_poly.entity_id
_entity_poly.type
_entity_poly.pdbx_seq_one_letter_code
_entity_poly.pdbx_strand_id
1 'polypeptide(L)'
;MKLSTGYVRASGYAHKVRRVLFALVKGKVNPKEVVRAAGELNARIFEEFQKLGVEKDDVVRISVEFSIQDGSIVWDYNTISIEVYKKSEEERLAKAMEEVEERERELDQKIREVEELALNLKKVADELVEKIEELKQEHTSLKLKAEMEEA
;
A
#
# COMPACT_ATOMS: atom_id res chain seq x y z
N MET A 1 15.86 10.59 6.72
CA MET A 1 14.40 10.75 6.52
C MET A 1 13.69 10.17 7.72
N LYS A 2 12.43 10.54 8.00
CA LYS A 2 11.67 10.02 9.14
C LYS A 2 10.32 9.47 8.70
N LEU A 3 10.01 8.24 9.11
CA LEU A 3 8.68 7.66 9.04
C LEU A 3 7.94 7.96 10.34
N SER A 4 6.68 8.38 10.24
CA SER A 4 5.79 8.54 11.39
C SER A 4 4.37 8.12 11.01
N THR A 5 3.78 7.23 11.79
CA THR A 5 2.42 6.73 11.50
C THR A 5 1.33 7.71 11.91
N GLY A 6 1.62 8.64 12.81
CA GLY A 6 0.57 9.29 13.62
C GLY A 6 -0.16 8.25 14.49
N TYR A 7 -1.33 8.63 15.00
CA TYR A 7 -2.19 7.69 15.72
C TYR A 7 -2.74 6.63 14.77
N VAL A 8 -2.63 5.37 15.17
CA VAL A 8 -3.19 4.22 14.45
C VAL A 8 -3.56 3.13 15.45
N ARG A 9 -4.64 2.40 15.19
CA ARG A 9 -4.98 1.22 15.98
C ARG A 9 -3.89 0.14 15.81
N ALA A 10 -3.54 -0.55 16.88
CA ALA A 10 -2.52 -1.59 16.86
C ALA A 10 -2.85 -2.74 15.90
N SER A 11 -4.12 -3.03 15.60
CA SER A 11 -4.50 -3.99 14.54
C SER A 11 -4.06 -3.57 13.13
N GLY A 12 -4.00 -2.26 12.85
CA GLY A 12 -3.79 -1.69 11.52
C GLY A 12 -2.39 -1.09 11.30
N TYR A 13 -1.50 -1.13 12.30
CA TYR A 13 -0.20 -0.44 12.24
C TYR A 13 0.63 -0.85 11.02
N ALA A 14 0.66 -2.14 10.69
CA ALA A 14 1.49 -2.69 9.62
C ALA A 14 1.10 -2.12 8.26
N HIS A 15 -0.20 -1.95 8.02
CA HIS A 15 -0.72 -1.33 6.80
C HIS A 15 -0.35 0.16 6.75
N LYS A 16 -0.49 0.85 7.89
CA LYS A 16 -0.15 2.28 8.02
C LYS A 16 1.33 2.54 7.75
N VAL A 17 2.24 1.75 8.35
CA VAL A 17 3.69 1.84 8.12
C VAL A 17 3.99 1.71 6.63
N ARG A 18 3.48 0.67 5.97
CA ARG A 18 3.73 0.43 4.55
C ARG A 18 3.19 1.58 3.68
N ARG A 19 1.97 2.05 3.94
CA ARG A 19 1.32 3.13 3.19
C ARG A 19 2.09 4.46 3.31
N VAL A 20 2.51 4.81 4.52
CA VAL A 20 3.32 6.00 4.79
C VAL A 20 4.68 5.88 4.11
N LEU A 21 5.32 4.71 4.17
CA LEU A 21 6.61 4.49 3.52
C LEU A 21 6.51 4.67 2.00
N PHE A 22 5.52 4.06 1.34
CA PHE A 22 5.25 4.25 -0.09
C PHE A 22 5.12 5.74 -0.47
N ALA A 23 4.43 6.52 0.37
CA ALA A 23 4.26 7.95 0.12
C ALA A 23 5.60 8.72 0.24
N LEU A 24 6.41 8.42 1.26
CA LEU A 24 7.68 9.10 1.53
C LEU A 24 8.75 8.86 0.45
N VAL A 25 8.78 7.66 -0.13
CA VAL A 25 9.82 7.24 -1.09
C VAL A 25 9.34 7.14 -2.53
N LYS A 26 8.14 7.68 -2.83
CA LYS A 26 7.55 7.66 -4.17
C LYS A 26 8.54 8.16 -5.22
N GLY A 27 8.81 7.31 -6.22
CA GLY A 27 9.75 7.61 -7.32
C GLY A 27 11.24 7.52 -6.97
N LYS A 28 11.61 7.20 -5.72
CA LYS A 28 13.01 7.07 -5.27
C LYS A 28 13.47 5.63 -5.13
N VAL A 29 12.54 4.71 -4.88
CA VAL A 29 12.80 3.31 -4.54
C VAL A 29 11.81 2.40 -5.27
N ASN A 30 12.26 1.21 -5.67
CA ASN A 30 11.41 0.21 -6.31
C ASN A 30 10.26 -0.21 -5.36
N PRO A 31 9.01 -0.34 -5.84
CA PRO A 31 7.90 -0.81 -5.01
C PRO A 31 8.17 -2.12 -4.24
N LYS A 32 8.91 -3.07 -4.84
CA LYS A 32 9.29 -4.33 -4.19
C LYS A 32 10.17 -4.09 -2.96
N GLU A 33 11.10 -3.15 -3.07
CA GLU A 33 11.99 -2.78 -1.97
C GLU A 33 11.22 -2.11 -0.82
N VAL A 34 10.20 -1.30 -1.14
CA VAL A 34 9.30 -0.73 -0.12
C VAL A 34 8.57 -1.83 0.66
N VAL A 35 8.07 -2.85 -0.04
CA VAL A 35 7.38 -3.98 0.60
C VAL A 35 8.33 -4.75 1.51
N ARG A 36 9.56 -5.03 1.06
CA ARG A 36 10.60 -5.70 1.86
C ARG A 36 10.91 -4.91 3.14
N ALA A 37 11.28 -3.64 2.99
CA ALA A 37 11.68 -2.78 4.11
C ALA A 37 10.55 -2.54 5.11
N ALA A 38 9.30 -2.41 4.65
CA ALA A 38 8.14 -2.34 5.53
C ALA A 38 7.91 -3.65 6.29
N GLY A 39 8.10 -4.80 5.65
CA GLY A 39 7.99 -6.11 6.29
C GLY A 39 8.99 -6.30 7.44
N GLU A 40 10.25 -5.93 7.20
CA GLU A 40 11.32 -6.00 8.22
C GLU A 40 11.03 -5.10 9.42
N LEU A 41 10.64 -3.85 9.16
CA LEU A 41 10.26 -2.92 10.22
C LEU A 41 9.03 -3.40 10.99
N ASN A 42 8.01 -3.94 10.30
CA ASN A 42 6.81 -4.46 10.95
C ASN A 42 7.12 -5.64 11.87
N ALA A 43 7.99 -6.58 11.44
CA ALA A 43 8.42 -7.68 12.29
C ALA A 43 9.10 -7.16 13.58
N ARG A 44 9.98 -6.17 13.44
CA ARG A 44 10.64 -5.54 14.59
C ARG A 44 9.66 -4.83 15.52
N ILE A 45 8.70 -4.08 14.99
CA ILE A 45 7.67 -3.40 15.79
C ILE A 45 6.81 -4.43 16.53
N PHE A 46 6.47 -5.55 15.89
CA PHE A 46 5.67 -6.61 16.51
C PHE A 46 6.38 -7.23 17.72
N GLU A 47 7.69 -7.46 17.64
CA GLU A 47 8.48 -7.91 18.79
C GLU A 47 8.40 -6.91 19.96
N GLU A 48 8.49 -5.61 19.67
CA GLU A 48 8.37 -4.57 20.71
C GLU A 48 6.95 -4.49 21.28
N PHE A 49 5.91 -4.68 20.46
CA PHE A 49 4.53 -4.76 20.93
C PHE A 49 4.32 -5.89 21.93
N GLN A 50 4.92 -7.06 21.68
CA GLN A 50 4.84 -8.19 22.62
C GLN A 50 5.50 -7.85 23.96
N LYS A 51 6.65 -7.18 23.96
CA LYS A 51 7.35 -6.76 25.19
C LYS A 51 6.56 -5.71 25.97
N LEU A 52 5.91 -4.79 25.27
CA LEU A 52 5.09 -3.73 25.85
C LEU A 52 3.65 -4.17 26.18
N GLY A 53 3.30 -5.44 25.88
CA GLY A 53 1.97 -5.99 26.09
C GLY A 53 0.87 -5.24 25.33
N VAL A 54 1.15 -4.77 24.10
CA VAL A 54 0.19 -4.03 23.26
C VAL A 54 -0.91 -4.99 22.78
N GLU A 55 -2.16 -4.60 23.00
CA GLU A 55 -3.32 -5.33 22.49
C GLU A 55 -3.80 -4.75 21.16
N LYS A 56 -4.53 -5.55 20.36
CA LYS A 56 -5.04 -5.15 19.04
C LYS A 56 -5.92 -3.88 19.07
N ASP A 57 -6.54 -3.59 20.20
CA ASP A 57 -7.48 -2.49 20.39
C ASP A 57 -6.81 -1.21 20.90
N ASP A 58 -5.54 -1.30 21.31
CA ASP A 58 -4.76 -0.13 21.72
C ASP A 58 -4.47 0.78 20.52
N VAL A 59 -4.14 2.03 20.82
CA VAL A 59 -3.67 2.99 19.82
C VAL A 59 -2.18 3.19 20.00
N VAL A 60 -1.46 3.27 18.89
CA VAL A 60 -0.01 3.44 18.88
C VAL A 60 0.40 4.59 17.99
N ARG A 61 1.55 5.19 18.30
CA ARG A 61 2.29 6.07 17.38
C ARG A 61 3.69 5.53 17.22
N ILE A 62 4.08 5.26 15.99
CA ILE A 62 5.39 4.72 15.65
C ILE A 62 6.14 5.79 14.87
N SER A 63 7.39 6.04 15.24
CA SER A 63 8.31 6.80 14.41
C SER A 63 9.70 6.17 14.39
N VAL A 64 10.37 6.27 13.25
CA VAL A 64 11.71 5.72 13.04
C VAL A 64 12.40 6.47 11.91
N GLU A 65 13.70 6.68 12.04
CA GLU A 65 14.53 7.29 11.00
C GLU A 65 15.08 6.24 10.03
N PHE A 66 15.29 6.67 8.79
CA PHE A 66 15.87 5.85 7.75
C PHE A 66 16.62 6.67 6.70
N SER A 67 17.47 5.98 5.96
CA SER A 67 18.17 6.51 4.78
C SER A 67 17.90 5.63 3.56
N ILE A 68 18.15 6.18 2.37
CA ILE A 68 18.13 5.41 1.12
C ILE A 68 19.58 5.31 0.65
N GLN A 69 20.09 4.09 0.51
CA GLN A 69 21.45 3.78 0.09
C GLN A 69 21.37 2.80 -1.08
N ASP A 70 21.92 3.17 -2.24
CA ASP A 70 21.92 2.34 -3.47
C ASP A 70 20.52 1.82 -3.88
N GLY A 71 19.49 2.63 -3.64
CA GLY A 71 18.10 2.28 -3.95
C GLY A 71 17.43 1.38 -2.90
N SER A 72 18.12 1.03 -1.81
CA SER A 72 17.59 0.28 -0.67
C SER A 72 17.29 1.16 0.54
N ILE A 73 16.27 0.79 1.32
CA ILE A 73 15.90 1.47 2.56
C ILE A 73 16.67 0.85 3.72
N VAL A 74 17.39 1.70 4.46
CA VAL A 74 18.17 1.31 5.64
C VAL A 74 17.60 2.02 6.87
N TRP A 75 17.05 1.25 7.81
CA TRP A 75 16.48 1.75 9.06
C TRP A 75 17.56 2.03 10.10
N ASP A 76 17.41 3.12 10.85
CA ASP A 76 18.13 3.32 12.10
C ASP A 76 17.26 2.88 13.27
N TYR A 77 17.39 1.60 13.65
CA TYR A 77 16.57 1.01 14.71
C TYR A 77 16.79 1.63 16.09
N ASN A 78 17.89 2.36 16.32
CA ASN A 78 18.11 3.06 17.59
C ASN A 78 17.16 4.25 17.77
N THR A 79 16.59 4.74 16.67
CA THR A 79 15.65 5.87 16.64
C THR A 79 14.19 5.44 16.71
N ILE A 80 13.91 4.13 16.83
CA ILE A 80 12.54 3.63 16.91
C ILE A 80 11.89 4.14 18.20
N SER A 81 10.74 4.78 18.04
CA SER A 81 9.92 5.30 19.14
C SER A 81 8.51 4.79 18.95
N ILE A 82 7.98 4.12 19.98
CA ILE A 82 6.63 3.58 20.02
C ILE A 82 5.94 4.17 21.25
N GLU A 83 4.97 5.04 21.02
CA GLU A 83 4.06 5.51 22.06
C GLU A 83 2.82 4.61 22.06
N VAL A 84 2.41 4.12 23.23
CA VAL A 84 1.27 3.22 23.39
C VAL A 84 0.21 3.92 24.24
N TYR A 85 -1.04 3.88 23.77
CA TYR A 85 -2.21 4.42 24.43
C TYR A 85 -3.17 3.27 24.67
N LYS A 86 -3.25 2.82 25.92
CA LYS A 86 -4.10 1.69 26.30
C LYS A 86 -5.56 2.04 26.12
N LYS A 87 -6.36 1.15 25.52
CA LYS A 87 -7.80 1.38 25.36
C LYS A 87 -8.51 1.64 26.70
N SER A 88 -8.05 1.01 27.78
CA SER A 88 -8.57 1.22 29.14
C SER A 88 -8.32 2.61 29.70
N GLU A 89 -7.29 3.30 29.21
CA GLU A 89 -6.90 4.64 29.65
C GLU A 89 -7.43 5.72 28.69
N GLU A 90 -7.47 5.41 27.40
CA GLU A 90 -7.75 6.34 26.30
C GLU A 90 -8.92 5.87 25.42
N GLU A 91 -10.06 5.55 26.04
CA GLU A 91 -11.22 4.94 25.37
C GLU A 91 -11.75 5.77 24.18
N ARG A 92 -11.79 7.10 24.32
CA ARG A 92 -12.25 8.00 23.25
C ARG A 92 -11.32 7.97 22.03
N LEU A 93 -10.02 7.91 22.27
CA LEU A 93 -9.01 7.81 21.20
C LEU A 93 -9.11 6.45 20.51
N ALA A 94 -9.23 5.37 21.29
CA ALA A 94 -9.41 4.02 20.75
C ALA A 94 -10.66 3.94 19.85
N LYS A 95 -11.80 4.47 20.32
CA LYS A 95 -13.03 4.52 19.53
C LYS A 95 -12.90 5.35 18.25
N ALA A 96 -12.26 6.52 18.32
CA ALA A 96 -12.01 7.32 17.12
C ALA A 96 -11.12 6.59 16.10
N MET A 97 -10.11 5.85 16.56
CA MET A 97 -9.24 5.07 15.67
C MET A 97 -9.92 3.81 15.12
N GLU A 98 -10.87 3.23 15.84
CA GLU A 98 -11.75 2.18 15.34
C GLU A 98 -12.62 2.67 14.17
N GLU A 99 -13.27 3.83 14.30
CA GLU A 99 -14.05 4.43 13.21
C GLU A 99 -13.19 4.75 11.98
N VAL A 100 -11.93 5.17 12.19
CA VAL A 100 -10.97 5.39 11.10
C VAL A 100 -10.63 4.07 10.41
N GLU A 101 -10.37 3.00 11.16
CA GLU A 101 -10.08 1.67 10.61
C GLU A 101 -11.26 1.14 9.78
N GLU A 102 -12.49 1.31 10.26
CA GLU A 102 -13.71 0.92 9.53
C GLU A 102 -13.83 1.67 8.19
N ARG A 103 -13.64 2.98 8.19
CA ARG A 103 -13.65 3.79 6.95
C ARG A 103 -12.52 3.39 5.99
N GLU A 104 -11.35 3.02 6.50
CA GLU A 104 -10.26 2.51 5.66
C GLU A 104 -10.63 1.18 5.00
N ARG A 105 -11.32 0.27 5.72
CA ARG A 105 -11.81 -1.00 5.13
C ARG A 105 -12.87 -0.76 4.06
N GLU A 106 -13.80 0.17 4.28
CA GLU A 106 -14.78 0.55 3.27
C GLU A 106 -14.12 1.15 2.02
N LEU A 107 -13.08 1.97 2.21
CA LEU A 107 -12.32 2.53 1.10
C LEU A 107 -11.59 1.42 0.32
N ASP A 108 -10.98 0.45 1.01
CA ASP A 108 -10.30 -0.69 0.37
C ASP A 108 -11.28 -1.52 -0.47
N GLN A 109 -12.52 -1.72 0.00
CA GLN A 109 -13.58 -2.39 -0.77
C GLN A 109 -13.91 -1.62 -2.05
N LYS A 110 -14.14 -0.31 -1.95
CA LYS A 110 -14.43 0.54 -3.12
C LYS A 110 -13.28 0.56 -4.12
N ILE A 111 -12.03 0.54 -3.65
CA ILE A 111 -10.85 0.46 -4.53
C ILE A 111 -10.83 -0.86 -5.30
N ARG A 112 -11.18 -1.99 -4.65
CA ARG A 112 -11.27 -3.29 -5.33
C ARG A 112 -12.35 -3.32 -6.40
N GLU A 113 -13.51 -2.71 -6.13
CA GLU A 113 -14.58 -2.58 -7.14
C GLU A 113 -14.10 -1.78 -8.36
N VAL A 114 -13.39 -0.67 -8.13
CA VAL A 114 -12.81 0.14 -9.22
C VAL A 114 -11.75 -0.66 -10.00
N GLU A 115 -10.91 -1.44 -9.31
CA GLU A 115 -9.92 -2.30 -9.94
C GLU A 115 -10.56 -3.36 -10.85
N GLU A 116 -11.62 -4.02 -10.37
CA GLU A 116 -12.38 -5.00 -11.16
C GLU A 116 -13.01 -4.37 -12.41
N LEU A 117 -13.63 -3.20 -12.26
CA LEU A 117 -14.18 -2.45 -13.39
C LEU A 117 -13.11 -2.08 -14.41
N ALA A 118 -11.92 -1.66 -13.96
CA ALA A 118 -10.81 -1.33 -14.85
C ALA A 118 -10.29 -2.56 -15.62
N LEU A 119 -10.20 -3.72 -14.98
CA LEU A 119 -9.83 -4.98 -15.63
C LEU A 119 -10.85 -5.41 -16.68
N ASN A 120 -12.14 -5.29 -16.37
CA ASN A 120 -13.21 -5.58 -17.32
C ASN A 120 -13.17 -4.62 -18.52
N LEU A 121 -12.95 -3.33 -18.29
CA LEU A 121 -12.80 -2.34 -19.35
C LEU A 121 -11.61 -2.68 -20.27
N LYS A 122 -10.47 -3.08 -19.69
CA LYS A 122 -9.30 -3.51 -20.45
C LYS A 122 -9.64 -4.70 -21.35
N LYS A 123 -10.33 -5.71 -20.81
CA LYS A 123 -10.76 -6.88 -21.59
C LYS A 123 -11.64 -6.50 -22.78
N VAL A 124 -12.64 -5.63 -22.56
CA VAL A 124 -13.52 -5.15 -23.64
C VAL A 124 -12.73 -4.35 -24.69
N ALA A 125 -11.75 -3.55 -24.26
CA ALA A 125 -10.89 -2.82 -25.18
C ALA A 125 -10.04 -3.79 -26.05
N ASP A 126 -9.50 -4.85 -25.45
CA ASP A 126 -8.73 -5.87 -26.16
C ASP A 126 -9.63 -6.60 -27.20
N GLU A 127 -10.86 -7.00 -26.81
CA GLU A 127 -11.85 -7.63 -27.73
C GLU A 127 -12.25 -6.70 -28.89
N LEU A 128 -12.42 -5.40 -28.62
CA LEU A 128 -12.73 -4.41 -29.66
C LEU A 128 -11.59 -4.26 -30.67
N VAL A 129 -10.34 -4.28 -30.20
CA VAL A 129 -9.16 -4.21 -31.07
C VAL A 129 -9.09 -5.44 -31.97
N GLU A 130 -9.36 -6.63 -31.43
CA GLU A 130 -9.43 -7.87 -32.23
C GLU A 130 -10.51 -7.81 -33.30
N LYS A 131 -11.73 -7.36 -32.95
CA LYS A 131 -12.84 -7.26 -33.91
C LYS A 131 -12.58 -6.23 -35.02
N ILE A 132 -11.92 -5.12 -34.71
CA ILE A 132 -11.50 -4.14 -35.71
C ILE A 132 -10.52 -4.76 -36.70
N GLU A 133 -9.58 -5.58 -36.21
CA GLU A 133 -8.61 -6.24 -37.06
C GLU A 133 -9.27 -7.27 -37.99
N GLU A 134 -10.22 -8.06 -37.49
CA GLU A 134 -11.04 -8.97 -38.32
C GLU A 134 -11.78 -8.19 -39.43
N LEU A 135 -12.44 -7.08 -39.10
CA LEU A 135 -13.15 -6.26 -40.08
C LEU A 135 -12.22 -5.67 -41.13
N LYS A 136 -11.00 -5.27 -40.75
CA LYS A 136 -10.00 -4.77 -41.70
C LYS A 136 -9.61 -5.86 -42.70
N GLN A 137 -9.39 -7.09 -42.21
CA GLN A 137 -9.04 -8.25 -43.02
C GLN A 137 -10.16 -8.65 -43.99
N GLU A 138 -11.41 -8.67 -43.51
CA GLU A 138 -12.54 -9.19 -44.28
C GLU A 138 -13.14 -8.17 -45.26
N HIS A 139 -13.04 -6.88 -44.96
CA HIS A 139 -13.86 -5.87 -45.63
C HIS A 139 -13.12 -4.61 -46.08
N THR A 140 -11.80 -4.51 -45.88
CA THR A 140 -11.05 -3.30 -46.25
C THR A 140 -9.72 -3.61 -46.92
N SER A 141 -9.12 -2.59 -47.53
CA SER A 141 -7.74 -2.62 -48.04
C SER A 141 -6.76 -1.93 -47.09
N LEU A 142 -7.16 -1.70 -45.83
CA LEU A 142 -6.33 -1.02 -44.85
C LEU A 142 -5.17 -1.91 -44.43
N LYS A 143 -4.02 -1.29 -44.14
CA LYS A 143 -2.85 -2.02 -43.63
C LYS A 143 -3.19 -2.78 -42.35
N LEU A 144 -2.80 -4.04 -42.33
CA LEU A 144 -3.00 -4.92 -41.19
C LEU A 144 -1.92 -4.71 -40.16
N LYS A 145 -2.23 -5.04 -38.90
CA LYS A 145 -1.29 -4.93 -37.79
C LYS A 145 -0.03 -5.78 -38.03
N ALA A 146 -0.18 -6.94 -38.65
CA ALA A 146 0.92 -7.80 -39.07
C ALA A 146 1.88 -7.12 -40.07
N GLU A 147 1.38 -6.23 -40.94
CA GLU A 147 2.20 -5.49 -41.90
C GLU A 147 2.88 -4.25 -41.28
N MET A 148 2.47 -3.84 -40.08
CA MET A 148 3.02 -2.70 -39.36
C MET A 148 4.12 -3.09 -38.36
N GLU A 149 4.15 -4.34 -37.89
CA GLU A 149 5.18 -4.84 -36.97
C GLU A 149 6.49 -5.27 -37.69
N GLU A 150 6.46 -5.42 -39.02
CA GLU A 150 7.62 -5.79 -39.84
C GLU A 150 8.40 -4.59 -40.44
N ALA A 151 8.00 -3.34 -40.14
CA ALA A 151 8.59 -2.10 -40.66
C ALA A 151 9.31 -1.27 -39.57
#